data_AF-A0A925EBK4-F1
#
_entry.id   AF-A0A925EBK4-F1
#
_cell.length_a   1.000
_cell.length_b   1.000
_cell.length_c   1.000
_cell.angle_alpha   90.00
_cell.angle_beta   90.00
_cell.angle_gamma   90.00
#
_symmetry.space_group_name_H-M   'P 1'
#
loop_
_entity.id
_entity.type
_entity.pdbx_description
1 polymer ?
#
loop_
_entity_poly.entity_id
_entity_poly.type
_entity_poly.pdbx_seq_one_letter_code
_entity_poly.pdbx_strand_id
1 'polypeptide(L)'
;MDIKNPDSKFITDFIVKNYTSKSVNDFINETFSESIKKIEKDINLNYWGFKMIDLRLYPKFMPRAIFQSTKCIVDFRWNQERPYTEPFISTTYARLHAPLDSNLMKWNGQQCHCWHSAFHLLRFLDDLPPPQTSLSDYDAPLIFQDSKKFLNKGENYFGEYVAKQTLLIWNHYGDRLFNLLDLQRPELWEKYSLFLKEFYDHQDEIARRNGNDNNFDLRLYMVC
;
A
#
# COMPACT_ATOMS: atom_id res chain seq x y z
N MET A 1 23.43 -3.75 11.42
CA MET A 1 22.72 -5.00 11.72
C MET A 1 22.47 -5.04 13.21
N ASP A 2 21.22 -4.88 13.65
CA ASP A 2 20.86 -5.13 15.04
C ASP A 2 19.97 -6.38 15.08
N ILE A 3 20.59 -7.51 15.41
CA ILE A 3 20.02 -8.87 15.43
C ILE A 3 19.05 -9.04 16.63
N LYS A 4 18.80 -7.97 17.40
CA LYS A 4 18.00 -8.01 18.62
C LYS A 4 16.51 -7.71 18.43
N ASN A 5 16.03 -7.45 17.21
CA ASN A 5 14.59 -7.32 16.98
C ASN A 5 13.93 -8.72 16.82
N PRO A 6 13.09 -9.17 17.77
CA PRO A 6 12.48 -10.50 17.75
C PRO A 6 11.64 -10.77 16.49
N ASP A 7 11.11 -9.73 15.83
CA ASP A 7 10.30 -9.88 14.60
C ASP A 7 11.16 -10.28 13.38
N SER A 8 12.44 -9.91 13.36
CA SER A 8 13.36 -10.22 12.26
C SER A 8 13.80 -11.68 12.26
N LYS A 9 14.01 -12.26 13.45
CA LYS A 9 14.36 -13.67 13.59
C LYS A 9 13.19 -14.56 13.17
N PHE A 10 11.97 -14.13 13.47
CA PHE A 10 10.76 -14.88 13.19
C PHE A 10 10.41 -14.97 11.70
N ILE A 11 10.54 -13.88 10.93
CA ILE A 11 10.33 -13.92 9.47
C ILE A 11 11.39 -14.80 8.80
N THR A 12 12.64 -14.71 9.25
CA THR A 12 13.74 -15.54 8.74
C THR A 12 13.48 -17.02 9.03
N ASP A 13 13.16 -17.35 10.27
CA ASP A 13 12.84 -18.72 10.69
C ASP A 13 11.56 -19.23 9.99
N PHE A 14 10.58 -18.37 9.69
CA PHE A 14 9.35 -18.75 8.99
C PHE A 14 9.58 -19.05 7.50
N ILE A 15 10.32 -18.19 6.79
CA ILE A 15 10.67 -18.44 5.38
C ILE A 15 11.54 -19.70 5.30
N VAL A 16 12.52 -19.85 6.20
CA VAL A 16 13.40 -21.03 6.27
C VAL A 16 12.64 -22.31 6.65
N LYS A 17 11.62 -22.23 7.53
CA LYS A 17 10.87 -23.39 8.04
C LYS A 17 9.69 -23.82 7.16
N ASN A 18 9.14 -22.93 6.32
CA ASN A 18 8.07 -23.28 5.37
C ASN A 18 8.55 -23.47 3.93
N TYR A 19 9.71 -22.93 3.56
CA TYR A 19 10.35 -23.18 2.28
C TYR A 19 11.62 -24.01 2.50
N THR A 20 11.45 -25.21 3.05
CA THR A 20 12.49 -26.10 3.58
C THR A 20 13.50 -26.67 2.57
N SER A 21 13.56 -26.14 1.35
CA SER A 21 14.60 -26.50 0.37
C SER A 21 15.02 -25.37 -0.57
N LYS A 22 14.39 -24.18 -0.51
CA LYS A 22 14.67 -23.05 -1.40
C LYS A 22 15.18 -21.86 -0.58
N SER A 23 16.27 -21.26 -1.03
CA SER A 23 16.79 -20.05 -0.40
C SER A 23 15.76 -18.93 -0.52
N VAL A 24 15.79 -17.92 0.38
CA VAL A 24 14.95 -16.71 0.27
C VAL A 24 15.04 -16.10 -1.13
N ASN A 25 16.24 -16.17 -1.74
CA ASN A 25 16.49 -15.72 -3.11
C ASN A 25 15.71 -16.51 -4.16
N ASP A 26 15.58 -17.84 -4.00
CA ASP A 26 14.82 -18.68 -4.94
C ASP A 26 13.32 -18.37 -4.86
N PHE A 27 12.78 -18.12 -3.67
CA PHE A 27 11.38 -17.70 -3.50
C PHE A 27 11.08 -16.36 -4.21
N ILE A 28 11.97 -15.39 -4.09
CA ILE A 28 11.83 -14.09 -4.77
C ILE A 28 11.90 -14.26 -6.27
N ASN A 29 12.93 -14.98 -6.73
CA ASN A 29 13.23 -15.13 -8.15
C ASN A 29 12.16 -15.95 -8.88
N GLU A 30 11.48 -16.85 -8.18
CA GLU A 30 10.44 -17.69 -8.76
C GLU A 30 9.05 -17.15 -8.42
N THR A 31 8.58 -17.33 -7.19
CA THR A 31 7.17 -17.09 -6.83
C THR A 31 6.76 -15.62 -6.91
N PHE A 32 7.56 -14.72 -6.31
CA PHE A 32 7.23 -13.30 -6.33
C PHE A 32 7.41 -12.72 -7.74
N SER A 33 8.52 -13.01 -8.41
CA SER A 33 8.78 -12.53 -9.76
C SER A 33 7.74 -13.02 -10.77
N GLU A 34 7.27 -14.27 -10.69
CA GLU A 34 6.16 -14.75 -11.52
C GLU A 34 4.85 -14.02 -11.24
N SER A 35 4.55 -13.76 -9.96
CA SER A 35 3.37 -12.99 -9.57
C SER A 35 3.43 -11.56 -10.12
N ILE A 36 4.59 -10.91 -10.06
CA ILE A 36 4.80 -9.57 -10.61
C ILE A 36 4.69 -9.56 -12.13
N LYS A 37 5.25 -10.55 -12.85
CA LYS A 37 5.07 -10.68 -14.31
C LYS A 37 3.60 -10.84 -14.69
N LYS A 38 2.83 -11.61 -13.90
CA LYS A 38 1.39 -11.76 -14.10
C LYS A 38 0.65 -10.45 -13.87
N ILE A 39 0.94 -9.74 -12.78
CA ILE A 39 0.40 -8.42 -12.47
C ILE A 39 0.71 -7.43 -13.59
N GLU A 40 1.96 -7.36 -14.06
CA GLU A 40 2.40 -6.49 -15.14
C GLU A 40 1.61 -6.73 -16.43
N LYS A 41 1.42 -8.01 -16.79
CA LYS A 41 0.67 -8.43 -17.97
C LYS A 41 -0.82 -8.13 -17.84
N ASP A 42 -1.44 -8.55 -16.72
CA ASP A 42 -2.89 -8.52 -16.55
C ASP A 42 -3.41 -7.09 -16.36
N ILE A 43 -2.64 -6.21 -15.71
CA ILE A 43 -2.97 -4.78 -15.58
C ILE A 43 -2.56 -4.00 -16.84
N ASN A 44 -1.63 -4.54 -17.65
CA ASN A 44 -0.95 -3.85 -18.73
C ASN A 44 -0.28 -2.54 -18.26
N LEU A 45 0.71 -2.67 -17.37
CA LEU A 45 1.39 -1.52 -16.76
C LEU A 45 1.98 -0.54 -17.79
N ASN A 46 2.41 -1.06 -18.94
CA ASN A 46 2.92 -0.24 -20.05
C ASN A 46 1.86 0.68 -20.65
N TYR A 47 0.60 0.24 -20.75
CA TYR A 47 -0.51 1.10 -21.20
C TYR A 47 -0.69 2.31 -20.28
N TRP A 48 -0.50 2.12 -18.98
CA TRP A 48 -0.56 3.17 -17.97
C TRP A 48 0.75 3.96 -17.82
N GLY A 49 1.76 3.67 -18.66
CA GLY A 49 3.05 4.36 -18.66
C GLY A 49 3.99 3.99 -17.51
N PHE A 50 3.70 2.92 -16.77
CA PHE A 50 4.54 2.45 -15.68
C PHE A 50 5.66 1.54 -16.18
N LYS A 51 6.87 1.74 -15.63
CA LYS A 51 8.04 0.88 -15.85
C LYS A 51 8.59 0.41 -14.53
N MET A 52 9.00 -0.85 -14.45
CA MET A 52 9.69 -1.36 -13.26
C MET A 52 11.02 -0.63 -13.10
N ILE A 53 11.24 -0.02 -11.95
CA ILE A 53 12.48 0.67 -11.60
C ILE A 53 13.26 -0.06 -10.51
N ASP A 54 12.62 -0.99 -9.82
CA ASP A 54 13.21 -1.69 -8.70
C ASP A 54 12.50 -3.03 -8.43
N LEU A 55 13.30 -4.05 -8.12
CA LEU A 55 12.85 -5.35 -7.67
C LEU A 55 13.85 -5.82 -6.61
N ARG A 56 13.50 -5.65 -5.33
CA ARG A 56 14.42 -5.93 -4.22
C ARG A 56 13.73 -6.56 -3.02
N LEU A 57 14.55 -7.11 -2.13
CA LEU A 57 14.18 -7.27 -0.73
C LEU A 57 14.31 -5.93 -0.03
N TYR A 58 13.23 -5.44 0.55
CA TYR A 58 13.23 -4.23 1.36
C TYR A 58 13.29 -4.63 2.85
N PRO A 59 13.92 -3.83 3.74
CA PRO A 59 14.55 -4.33 4.95
C PRO A 59 13.50 -5.06 5.79
N LYS A 60 13.82 -6.33 6.12
CA LYS A 60 12.97 -7.39 6.71
C LYS A 60 12.44 -8.47 5.74
N PHE A 61 13.13 -8.77 4.64
CA PHE A 61 12.85 -9.94 3.78
C PHE A 61 11.49 -9.94 3.07
N MET A 62 10.87 -8.77 2.89
CA MET A 62 9.64 -8.67 2.12
C MET A 62 9.98 -8.29 0.67
N PRO A 63 9.68 -9.16 -0.31
CA PRO A 63 9.81 -8.81 -1.71
C PRO A 63 8.96 -7.59 -2.07
N ARG A 64 9.55 -6.68 -2.82
CA ARG A 64 8.88 -5.49 -3.37
C ARG A 64 9.23 -5.33 -4.84
N ALA A 65 8.24 -4.94 -5.63
CA ALA A 65 8.41 -4.51 -7.01
C ALA A 65 7.86 -3.09 -7.15
N ILE A 66 8.73 -2.17 -7.55
CA ILE A 66 8.39 -0.75 -7.67
C ILE A 66 8.35 -0.38 -9.13
N PHE A 67 7.23 0.22 -9.52
CA PHE A 67 6.98 0.72 -10.85
C PHE A 67 6.78 2.24 -10.81
N GLN A 68 7.31 2.94 -11.80
CA GLN A 68 7.23 4.39 -11.89
C GLN A 68 6.68 4.81 -13.25
N SER A 69 5.74 5.75 -13.24
CA SER A 69 5.26 6.47 -14.42
C SER A 69 5.79 7.91 -14.42
N THR A 70 5.34 8.74 -15.36
CA THR A 70 5.62 10.18 -15.33
C THR A 70 4.85 10.95 -14.26
N LYS A 71 3.87 10.33 -13.60
CA LYS A 71 3.02 10.98 -12.61
C LYS A 71 3.30 10.50 -11.18
N CYS A 72 3.53 9.21 -10.98
CA CYS A 72 3.64 8.63 -9.64
C CYS A 72 4.40 7.30 -9.62
N ILE A 73 4.55 6.76 -8.41
CA ILE A 73 5.20 5.50 -8.10
C ILE A 73 4.16 4.53 -7.52
N VAL A 74 4.24 3.26 -7.91
CA VAL A 74 3.42 2.16 -7.40
C VAL A 74 4.33 1.08 -6.85
N ASP A 75 4.02 0.58 -5.66
CA ASP A 75 4.75 -0.50 -4.98
C ASP A 75 3.81 -1.68 -4.75
N PHE A 76 4.17 -2.82 -5.34
CA PHE A 76 3.60 -4.13 -5.05
C PHE A 76 4.48 -4.81 -4.01
N ARG A 77 3.94 -4.97 -2.80
CA ARG A 77 4.67 -5.50 -1.66
C ARG A 77 4.09 -6.82 -1.22
N TRP A 78 4.94 -7.83 -1.05
CA TRP A 78 4.55 -9.06 -0.38
C TRP A 78 4.40 -8.82 1.13
N ASN A 79 3.26 -9.23 1.68
CA ASN A 79 2.98 -9.15 3.11
C ASN A 79 2.51 -10.49 3.65
N GLN A 80 2.74 -10.66 4.94
CA GLN A 80 2.13 -11.71 5.73
C GLN A 80 2.02 -11.20 7.16
N GLU A 81 0.80 -10.96 7.62
CA GLU A 81 0.59 -10.38 8.95
C GLU A 81 0.99 -11.33 10.07
N ARG A 82 0.72 -12.64 9.89
CA ARG A 82 1.02 -13.70 10.86
C ARG A 82 1.47 -14.99 10.14
N PRO A 83 2.21 -15.88 10.80
CA PRO A 83 2.65 -17.16 10.19
C PRO A 83 1.52 -18.01 9.63
N TYR A 84 0.35 -17.92 10.25
CA TYR A 84 -0.81 -18.74 9.95
C TYR A 84 -1.81 -18.04 9.02
N THR A 85 -1.56 -16.77 8.66
CA THR A 85 -2.36 -16.07 7.65
C THR A 85 -1.74 -16.32 6.29
N GLU A 86 -2.59 -16.50 5.27
CA GLU A 86 -2.14 -16.56 3.90
C GLU A 86 -1.40 -15.26 3.54
N PRO A 87 -0.22 -15.35 2.92
CA PRO A 87 0.45 -14.15 2.44
C PRO A 87 -0.34 -13.51 1.29
N PHE A 88 -0.09 -12.23 1.06
CA PHE A 88 -0.78 -11.46 0.02
C PHE A 88 0.12 -10.37 -0.56
N ILE A 89 -0.19 -9.88 -1.75
CA ILE A 89 0.47 -8.68 -2.31
C ILE A 89 -0.42 -7.47 -2.03
N SER A 90 0.14 -6.43 -1.39
CA SER A 90 -0.54 -5.14 -1.23
C SER A 90 -0.04 -4.16 -2.28
N THR A 91 -0.93 -3.29 -2.76
CA THR A 91 -0.57 -2.17 -3.64
C THR A 91 -0.55 -0.86 -2.85
N THR A 92 0.55 -0.13 -2.93
CA THR A 92 0.68 1.23 -2.37
C THR A 92 1.17 2.20 -3.43
N TYR A 93 0.93 3.50 -3.19
CA TYR A 93 1.19 4.56 -4.14
C TYR A 93 2.01 5.67 -3.48
N ALA A 94 2.87 6.32 -4.26
CA ALA A 94 3.67 7.45 -3.78
C ALA A 94 3.86 8.49 -4.89
N ARG A 95 4.16 9.73 -4.48
CA ARG A 95 4.59 10.79 -5.41
C ARG A 95 6.04 10.55 -5.83
N LEU A 96 6.46 11.14 -6.95
CA LEU A 96 7.78 10.88 -7.56
C LEU A 96 8.99 11.23 -6.68
N HIS A 97 8.83 12.09 -5.67
CA HIS A 97 9.92 12.44 -4.76
C HIS A 97 10.07 11.48 -3.58
N ALA A 98 9.19 10.48 -3.44
CA ALA A 98 9.20 9.60 -2.28
C ALA A 98 10.45 8.71 -2.30
N PRO A 99 11.14 8.53 -1.16
CA PRO A 99 12.25 7.60 -1.06
C PRO A 99 11.77 6.16 -1.33
N LEU A 100 12.52 5.43 -2.16
CA LEU A 100 12.25 4.01 -2.43
C LEU A 100 12.52 3.15 -1.19
N ASP A 101 13.46 3.62 -0.36
CA ASP A 101 14.02 2.90 0.76
C ASP A 101 13.50 3.36 2.13
N SER A 102 12.43 4.16 2.18
CA SER A 102 11.78 4.58 3.43
C SER A 102 10.27 4.77 3.24
N ASN A 103 9.48 4.50 4.27
CA ASN A 103 8.05 4.87 4.30
C ASN A 103 7.84 6.35 4.72
N LEU A 104 8.92 7.04 5.06
CA LEU A 104 8.95 8.37 5.66
C LEU A 104 9.96 9.25 4.93
N MET A 105 9.67 10.53 4.80
CA MET A 105 10.61 11.54 4.33
C MET A 105 10.53 12.82 5.15
N LYS A 106 11.61 13.60 5.15
CA LYS A 106 11.58 14.96 5.68
C LYS A 106 11.12 15.92 4.58
N TRP A 107 10.03 16.62 4.82
CA TRP A 107 9.47 17.64 3.95
C TRP A 107 9.24 18.91 4.76
N ASN A 108 9.77 20.06 4.31
CA ASN A 108 9.71 21.33 5.05
C ASN A 108 10.12 21.25 6.53
N GLY A 109 11.15 20.44 6.84
CA GLY A 109 11.65 20.24 8.21
C GLY A 109 10.83 19.27 9.06
N GLN A 110 9.72 18.73 8.53
CA GLN A 110 8.85 17.82 9.24
C GLN A 110 8.87 16.42 8.63
N GLN A 111 8.68 15.39 9.47
CA GLN A 111 8.64 14.01 9.02
C GLN A 111 7.23 13.67 8.51
N CYS A 112 7.14 13.12 7.31
CA CYS A 112 5.90 12.87 6.59
C CYS A 112 5.86 11.42 6.05
N HIS A 113 4.67 10.82 6.00
CA HIS A 113 4.43 9.58 5.28
C HIS A 113 4.33 9.85 3.77
N CYS A 114 5.00 9.01 2.97
CA CYS A 114 5.09 9.19 1.52
C CYS A 114 4.49 8.04 0.69
N TRP A 115 4.10 6.95 1.34
CA TRP A 115 3.46 5.80 0.70
C TRP A 115 2.04 5.63 1.24
N HIS A 116 1.07 5.59 0.34
CA HIS A 116 -0.35 5.64 0.64
C HIS A 116 -1.02 4.37 0.16
N SER A 117 -1.90 3.82 1.00
CA SER A 117 -2.78 2.73 0.59
C SER A 117 -3.83 3.25 -0.41
N ALA A 118 -4.30 2.37 -1.29
CA ALA A 118 -5.42 2.70 -2.19
C ALA A 118 -6.63 3.23 -1.39
N PHE A 119 -6.91 2.65 -0.22
CA PHE A 119 -8.11 2.92 0.54
C PHE A 119 -8.35 4.41 0.81
N HIS A 120 -7.37 5.12 1.37
CA HIS A 120 -7.55 6.55 1.67
C HIS A 120 -7.61 7.42 0.42
N LEU A 121 -6.81 7.09 -0.60
CA LEU A 121 -6.85 7.81 -1.88
C LEU A 121 -8.24 7.68 -2.52
N LEU A 122 -8.81 6.47 -2.52
CA LEU A 122 -10.12 6.22 -3.12
C LEU A 122 -11.26 6.86 -2.31
N ARG A 123 -11.18 6.87 -0.97
CA ARG A 123 -12.17 7.62 -0.16
C ARG A 123 -12.21 9.09 -0.52
N PHE A 124 -11.04 9.70 -0.69
CA PHE A 124 -10.94 11.09 -1.13
C PHE A 124 -11.54 11.28 -2.53
N LEU A 125 -11.25 10.38 -3.47
CA LEU A 125 -11.79 10.45 -4.83
C LEU A 125 -13.30 10.20 -4.95
N ASP A 126 -13.90 9.60 -3.91
CA ASP A 126 -15.34 9.38 -3.77
C ASP A 126 -16.02 10.46 -2.90
N ASP A 127 -15.28 11.50 -2.48
CA ASP A 127 -15.76 12.56 -1.58
C ASP A 127 -16.38 12.02 -0.27
N LEU A 128 -15.86 10.89 0.23
CA LEU A 128 -16.38 10.25 1.44
C LEU A 128 -15.91 10.99 2.69
N PRO A 129 -16.80 11.31 3.65
CA PRO A 129 -16.43 12.03 4.87
C PRO A 129 -15.53 11.17 5.79
N PRO A 130 -14.82 11.78 6.75
CA PRO A 130 -14.22 11.03 7.85
C PRO A 130 -15.31 10.30 8.66
N PRO A 131 -14.99 9.16 9.31
CA PRO A 131 -15.98 8.44 10.12
C PRO A 131 -16.45 9.33 11.26
N GLN A 132 -17.70 9.19 11.70
CA GLN A 132 -18.28 10.12 12.68
C GLN A 132 -18.21 9.61 14.12
N THR A 133 -18.46 8.32 14.32
CA THR A 133 -18.77 7.76 15.66
C THR A 133 -17.78 6.69 16.12
N SER A 134 -17.30 5.84 15.22
CA SER A 134 -16.35 4.77 15.53
C SER A 134 -15.34 4.56 14.41
N LEU A 135 -14.18 4.04 14.80
CA LEU A 135 -13.16 3.45 13.91
C LEU A 135 -13.72 2.31 13.04
N SER A 136 -14.92 1.77 13.32
CA SER A 136 -15.56 0.76 12.48
C SER A 136 -16.45 1.36 11.38
N ASP A 137 -16.77 2.65 11.46
CA ASP A 137 -17.87 3.25 10.69
C ASP A 137 -17.40 3.82 9.36
N TYR A 138 -16.47 3.10 8.72
CA TYR A 138 -15.92 3.52 7.44
C TYR A 138 -16.84 3.11 6.30
N ASP A 139 -17.34 4.10 5.56
CA ASP A 139 -17.91 3.84 4.23
C ASP A 139 -16.80 3.34 3.29
N ALA A 140 -16.91 2.10 2.81
CA ALA A 140 -15.95 1.60 1.85
C ALA A 140 -16.05 2.39 0.53
N PRO A 141 -14.92 2.76 -0.11
CA PRO A 141 -14.94 3.32 -1.46
C PRO A 141 -15.80 2.47 -2.41
N LEU A 142 -16.46 3.12 -3.36
CA LEU A 142 -17.50 2.54 -4.20
C LEU A 142 -17.07 1.20 -4.81
N ILE A 143 -15.83 1.17 -5.31
CA ILE A 143 -15.28 0.01 -6.00
C ILE A 143 -15.05 -1.21 -5.10
N PHE A 144 -14.91 -1.01 -3.78
CA PHE A 144 -14.83 -2.13 -2.82
C PHE A 144 -16.19 -2.78 -2.55
N GLN A 145 -17.29 -2.16 -2.94
CA GLN A 145 -18.60 -2.82 -2.94
C GLN A 145 -18.69 -3.80 -4.12
N ASP A 146 -18.13 -3.41 -5.28
CA ASP A 146 -18.04 -4.26 -6.47
C ASP A 146 -16.97 -5.36 -6.32
N SER A 147 -15.88 -5.08 -5.59
CA SER A 147 -14.81 -6.04 -5.33
C SER A 147 -15.30 -7.33 -4.66
N LYS A 148 -16.36 -7.24 -3.83
CA LYS A 148 -16.97 -8.39 -3.15
C LYS A 148 -17.50 -9.45 -4.12
N LYS A 149 -17.88 -9.05 -5.34
CA LYS A 149 -18.35 -9.97 -6.40
C LYS A 149 -17.23 -10.82 -6.98
N PHE A 150 -15.98 -10.39 -6.82
CA PHE A 150 -14.79 -11.09 -7.31
C PHE A 150 -14.14 -11.99 -6.24
N LEU A 151 -14.68 -12.02 -5.01
CA LEU A 151 -14.25 -12.92 -3.95
C LEU A 151 -14.82 -14.33 -4.18
N ASN A 152 -14.38 -15.00 -5.24
CA ASN A 152 -14.58 -16.44 -5.36
C ASN A 152 -13.57 -17.16 -4.45
N LYS A 153 -14.06 -17.92 -3.47
CA LYS A 153 -13.29 -18.63 -2.43
C LYS A 153 -12.25 -19.65 -2.95
N GLY A 154 -12.06 -19.80 -4.25
CA GLY A 154 -11.18 -20.79 -4.87
C GLY A 154 -10.08 -20.24 -5.78
N GLU A 155 -9.98 -18.93 -5.98
CA GLU A 155 -8.89 -18.35 -6.79
C GLU A 155 -7.62 -18.16 -5.94
N ASN A 156 -6.46 -18.55 -6.47
CA ASN A 156 -5.16 -18.35 -5.83
C ASN A 156 -4.95 -16.85 -5.52
N TYR A 157 -4.93 -16.52 -4.22
CA TYR A 157 -4.98 -15.15 -3.66
C TYR A 157 -3.79 -14.23 -3.97
N PHE A 158 -2.79 -14.68 -4.73
CA PHE A 158 -1.51 -13.99 -4.83
C PHE A 158 -1.45 -12.92 -5.92
N GLY A 159 -1.17 -13.31 -7.16
CA GLY A 159 -0.98 -12.35 -8.26
C GLY A 159 -2.28 -11.96 -8.97
N GLU A 160 -3.13 -12.94 -9.25
CA GLU A 160 -4.33 -12.73 -10.09
C GLU A 160 -5.38 -11.87 -9.39
N TYR A 161 -5.65 -12.16 -8.10
CA TYR A 161 -6.59 -11.38 -7.31
C TYR A 161 -6.13 -9.92 -7.22
N VAL A 162 -4.85 -9.68 -6.93
CA VAL A 162 -4.28 -8.33 -6.83
C VAL A 162 -4.29 -7.62 -8.18
N ALA A 163 -4.00 -8.34 -9.27
CA ALA A 163 -4.11 -7.80 -10.62
C ALA A 163 -5.56 -7.38 -10.95
N LYS A 164 -6.55 -8.25 -10.69
CA LYS A 164 -7.98 -7.96 -10.91
C LYS A 164 -8.44 -6.75 -10.09
N GLN A 165 -8.12 -6.72 -8.79
CA GLN A 165 -8.47 -5.59 -7.92
C GLN A 165 -7.81 -4.29 -8.38
N THR A 166 -6.51 -4.33 -8.69
CA THR A 166 -5.78 -3.14 -9.14
C THR A 166 -6.32 -2.65 -10.48
N LEU A 167 -6.61 -3.56 -11.43
CA LEU A 167 -7.20 -3.22 -12.72
C LEU A 167 -8.60 -2.63 -12.57
N LEU A 168 -9.43 -3.18 -11.67
CA LEU A 168 -10.75 -2.64 -11.38
C LEU A 168 -10.66 -1.21 -10.83
N ILE A 169 -9.75 -0.96 -9.89
CA ILE A 169 -9.48 0.38 -9.36
C ILE A 169 -8.97 1.31 -10.47
N TRP A 170 -8.01 0.88 -11.27
CA TRP A 170 -7.38 1.74 -12.29
C TRP A 170 -8.33 2.05 -13.44
N ASN A 171 -9.17 1.10 -13.86
CA ASN A 171 -10.20 1.36 -14.87
C ASN A 171 -11.23 2.40 -14.40
N HIS A 172 -11.53 2.44 -13.10
CA HIS A 172 -12.50 3.39 -12.56
C HIS A 172 -11.88 4.74 -12.16
N TYR A 173 -10.69 4.72 -11.55
CA TYR A 173 -10.06 5.89 -10.94
C TYR A 173 -8.73 6.31 -11.57
N GLY A 174 -8.12 5.51 -12.44
CA GLY A 174 -6.71 5.61 -12.85
C GLY A 174 -6.25 7.04 -13.14
N ASP A 175 -6.94 7.75 -14.03
CA ASP A 175 -6.59 9.14 -14.35
C ASP A 175 -6.68 10.07 -13.12
N ARG A 176 -7.77 9.99 -12.35
CA ARG A 176 -7.96 10.81 -11.13
C ARG A 176 -6.93 10.47 -10.06
N LEU A 177 -6.68 9.18 -9.85
CA LEU A 177 -5.72 8.64 -8.88
C LEU A 177 -4.29 9.06 -9.21
N PHE A 178 -3.87 8.96 -10.48
CA PHE A 178 -2.52 9.32 -10.87
C PHE A 178 -2.33 10.83 -10.95
N ASN A 179 -3.35 11.60 -11.36
CA ASN A 179 -3.31 13.06 -11.29
C ASN A 179 -3.23 13.56 -9.85
N LEU A 180 -3.89 12.87 -8.90
CA LEU A 180 -3.78 13.22 -7.48
C LEU A 180 -2.35 13.12 -6.95
N LEU A 181 -1.58 12.15 -7.46
CA LEU A 181 -0.19 11.91 -7.06
C LEU A 181 0.84 12.69 -7.91
N ASP A 182 0.38 13.39 -8.96
CA ASP A 182 1.24 14.10 -9.90
C ASP A 182 1.87 15.35 -9.25
N LEU A 183 3.19 15.49 -9.37
CA LEU A 183 3.90 16.69 -8.89
C LEU A 183 3.48 17.97 -9.62
N GLN A 184 2.90 17.85 -10.82
CA GLN A 184 2.36 18.98 -11.59
C GLN A 184 0.97 19.41 -11.14
N ARG A 185 0.35 18.69 -10.18
CA ARG A 185 -0.99 18.98 -9.62
C ARG A 185 -0.93 19.19 -8.09
N PRO A 186 -0.09 20.11 -7.59
CA PRO A 186 0.06 20.32 -6.14
C PRO A 186 -1.27 20.66 -5.45
N GLU A 187 -2.20 21.32 -6.13
CA GLU A 187 -3.51 21.69 -5.61
C GLU A 187 -4.40 20.49 -5.27
N LEU A 188 -4.29 19.38 -6.02
CA LEU A 188 -5.03 18.15 -5.74
C LEU A 188 -4.45 17.48 -4.50
N TRP A 189 -3.13 17.47 -4.41
CA TRP A 189 -2.42 16.88 -3.28
C TRP A 189 -2.65 17.64 -1.98
N GLU A 190 -2.70 18.97 -2.02
CA GLU A 190 -3.02 19.81 -0.86
C GLU A 190 -4.42 19.49 -0.32
N LYS A 191 -5.42 19.34 -1.21
CA LYS A 191 -6.78 18.93 -0.82
C LYS A 191 -6.80 17.55 -0.17
N TYR A 192 -6.07 16.59 -0.74
CA TYR A 192 -5.96 15.25 -0.14
C TYR A 192 -5.22 15.26 1.20
N SER A 193 -4.19 16.09 1.33
CA SER A 193 -3.45 16.25 2.58
C SER A 193 -4.34 16.83 3.69
N LEU A 194 -5.17 17.81 3.37
CA LEU A 194 -6.19 18.35 4.28
C LEU A 194 -7.22 17.29 4.66
N PHE A 195 -7.74 16.55 3.67
CA PHE A 195 -8.65 15.43 3.91
C PHE A 195 -8.06 14.39 4.87
N LEU A 196 -6.81 13.97 4.66
CA LEU A 196 -6.13 13.03 5.55
C LEU A 196 -5.94 13.60 6.95
N LYS A 197 -5.54 14.89 7.04
CA LYS A 197 -5.40 15.55 8.33
C LYS A 197 -6.72 15.54 9.11
N GLU A 198 -7.82 15.96 8.49
CA GLU A 198 -9.16 15.95 9.09
C GLU A 198 -9.56 14.53 9.50
N PHE A 199 -9.31 13.54 8.63
CA PHE A 199 -9.56 12.15 8.92
C PHE A 199 -8.84 11.68 10.18
N TYR A 200 -7.54 11.96 10.29
CA TYR A 200 -6.75 11.53 11.43
C TYR A 200 -7.09 12.30 12.71
N ASP A 201 -7.28 13.61 12.64
CA ASP A 201 -7.72 14.42 13.78
C ASP A 201 -9.02 13.86 14.40
N HIS A 202 -9.95 13.42 13.54
CA HIS A 202 -11.19 12.79 13.98
C HIS A 202 -10.97 11.40 14.60
N GLN A 203 -10.05 10.60 14.07
CA GLN A 203 -9.68 9.31 14.71
C GLN A 203 -9.16 9.50 16.12
N ASP A 204 -8.30 10.49 16.31
CA ASP A 204 -7.74 10.81 17.62
C ASP A 204 -8.83 11.21 18.60
N GLU A 205 -9.80 11.99 18.15
CA GLU A 205 -10.92 12.38 19.00
C GLU A 205 -11.75 11.16 19.41
N ILE A 206 -12.08 10.26 18.47
CA ILE A 206 -12.79 9.00 18.76
C ILE A 206 -11.98 8.13 19.73
N ALA A 207 -10.67 7.98 19.50
CA ALA A 207 -9.79 7.17 20.35
C ALA A 207 -9.75 7.71 21.79
N ARG A 208 -9.60 9.03 21.96
CA ARG A 208 -9.63 9.70 23.27
C ARG A 208 -10.98 9.52 23.96
N ARG A 209 -12.10 9.68 23.24
CA ARG A 209 -13.46 9.44 23.79
C ARG A 209 -13.64 8.01 24.30
N ASN A 210 -13.00 7.04 23.64
CA ASN A 210 -13.09 5.63 24.00
C ASN A 210 -12.10 5.21 25.11
N GLY A 211 -11.33 6.13 25.69
CA GLY A 211 -10.32 5.82 26.71
C GLY A 211 -9.13 5.02 26.18
N ASN A 212 -8.97 4.97 24.85
CA ASN A 212 -7.81 4.37 24.20
C ASN A 212 -6.78 5.48 23.96
N ASP A 213 -6.01 5.85 24.99
CA ASP A 213 -4.86 6.75 24.90
C ASP A 213 -3.66 6.11 24.17
N ASN A 214 -3.94 5.27 23.17
CA ASN A 214 -2.92 4.92 22.20
C ASN A 214 -2.59 6.21 21.45
N ASN A 215 -1.47 6.81 21.82
CA ASN A 215 -0.77 7.84 21.05
C ASN A 215 -0.50 7.27 19.65
N PHE A 216 -1.49 7.31 18.76
CA PHE A 216 -1.17 7.48 17.36
C PHE A 216 -0.43 8.81 17.33
N ASP A 217 0.89 8.79 17.13
CA ASP A 217 1.64 10.02 16.94
C ASP A 217 1.18 10.59 15.60
N LEU A 218 0.04 11.29 15.62
CA LEU A 218 -0.64 11.74 14.40
C LEU A 218 0.22 12.71 13.59
N ARG A 219 1.24 13.27 14.24
CA ARG A 219 2.29 14.09 13.61
C ARG A 219 3.06 13.33 12.53
N LEU A 220 3.00 11.99 12.51
CA LEU A 220 3.59 11.17 11.46
C LEU A 220 2.77 11.18 10.16
N TYR A 221 1.47 11.50 10.20
CA TYR A 221 0.58 11.48 9.03
C TYR A 221 0.56 12.78 8.23
N MET A 222 1.54 13.65 8.41
CA MET A 222 1.76 14.69 7.41
C MET A 222 2.17 14.03 6.10
N VAL A 223 1.61 14.56 5.02
CA VAL A 223 1.61 13.95 3.70
C VAL A 223 2.56 14.78 2.84
N CYS A 224 3.55 14.14 2.21
CA CYS A 224 4.69 14.81 1.54
C CYS A 224 4.35 15.48 0.20
#